data_AF-A0AAU8DS51-F1
#
_entry.id   AF-A0AAU8DS51-F1
#
_cell.length_a   1.000
_cell.length_b   1.000
_cell.length_c   1.000
_cell.angle_alpha   90.00
_cell.angle_beta   90.00
_cell.angle_gamma   90.00
#
_symmetry.space_group_name_H-M   'P 1'
#
loop_
_entity.id
_entity.type
_entity.pdbx_description
1 polymer ?
#
loop_
_entity_poly.entity_id
_entity_poly.type
_entity_poly.pdbx_seq_one_letter_code
_entity_poly.pdbx_strand_id
1 'polypeptide(L)'
;MSYVERRFGEAAHIVGQTNSPRSPRGVGSELDEDARDTADNLMLLCDHEHDEIDKPGARDAFSVEQLLEMKQEHEDRVRLATEVGRDRATTPIRMVGRLRGRAMELDREGVARAVIAGAGRFARFAPATRNTLEIDLRNILGEEVPTEDYYRASRAMIDKQLAGLMASVAEGETTHISVFAWARIPLLVYLGSCLDDNVPVDVYQRHRSTDSWSWPQRATLEKFRVNVPVQGAAALEAVLLLNVSGTINPDEVPHELLSLPRFEITVDGATPGPDTISSVETLQRFQEACRQLLARLEHEGHKRVRWFHVLAAVPIAAAVEFGRVFVHEAHPGLKLYDRMDDGTYRLAFEIGHL
;
A
#
# COMPACT_ATOMS: atom_id res chain seq x y z
N MET A 1 -34.62 13.99 -27.43
CA MET A 1 -33.76 14.43 -26.32
C MET A 1 -33.35 15.86 -26.58
N SER A 2 -33.83 16.82 -25.80
CA SER A 2 -33.34 18.19 -25.85
C SER A 2 -32.09 18.29 -24.96
N TYR A 3 -30.95 18.61 -25.55
CA TYR A 3 -29.76 18.97 -24.79
C TYR A 3 -29.98 20.36 -24.19
N VAL A 4 -29.77 20.49 -22.88
CA VAL A 4 -29.72 21.79 -22.20
C VAL A 4 -28.25 22.08 -21.96
N GLU A 5 -27.74 23.08 -22.66
CA GLU A 5 -26.40 23.60 -22.43
C GLU A 5 -26.38 24.31 -21.07
N ARG A 6 -25.43 23.93 -20.21
CA ARG A 6 -25.21 24.57 -18.91
C ARG A 6 -23.78 25.06 -18.86
N ARG A 7 -23.58 26.34 -18.55
CA ARG A 7 -22.26 26.90 -18.26
C ARG A 7 -21.85 26.48 -16.86
N PHE A 8 -20.71 25.81 -16.76
CA PHE A 8 -20.14 25.37 -15.47
C PHE A 8 -18.96 26.24 -15.02
N GLY A 9 -18.46 27.12 -15.89
CA GLY A 9 -17.39 28.06 -15.58
C GLY A 9 -17.06 28.98 -16.75
N GLU A 10 -16.21 29.96 -16.48
CA GLU A 10 -15.76 31.02 -17.37
C GLU A 10 -14.23 31.09 -17.39
N ALA A 11 -13.68 31.52 -18.53
CA ALA A 11 -12.26 31.81 -18.64
C ALA A 11 -12.02 33.24 -18.13
N ALA A 12 -11.33 33.36 -17.01
CA ALA A 12 -10.98 34.61 -16.36
C ALA A 12 -9.53 34.99 -16.67
N HIS A 13 -9.30 36.26 -16.98
CA HIS A 13 -7.97 36.82 -17.18
C HIS A 13 -7.28 37.12 -15.84
N ILE A 14 -6.07 36.58 -15.66
CA ILE A 14 -5.23 36.90 -14.50
C ILE A 14 -4.72 38.35 -14.64
N VAL A 15 -3.98 38.65 -15.71
CA VAL A 15 -3.72 40.01 -16.18
C VAL A 15 -4.89 40.43 -17.07
N GLY A 16 -5.63 41.45 -16.64
CA GLY A 16 -6.83 41.91 -17.34
C GLY A 16 -6.57 42.30 -18.80
N GLN A 17 -7.52 41.95 -19.68
CA GLN A 17 -7.37 42.03 -21.14
C GLN A 17 -6.96 43.43 -21.63
N THR A 18 -7.52 44.48 -21.04
CA THR A 18 -7.27 45.86 -21.50
C THR A 18 -6.44 46.68 -20.51
N ASN A 19 -5.72 47.67 -21.02
CA ASN A 19 -5.07 48.70 -20.20
C ASN A 19 -6.09 49.80 -19.85
N SER A 20 -7.11 49.47 -19.03
CA SER A 20 -8.17 50.40 -18.66
C SER A 20 -8.47 50.39 -17.16
N PRO A 21 -9.06 51.48 -16.60
CA PRO A 21 -9.51 51.49 -15.20
C PRO A 21 -10.56 50.43 -14.87
N ARG A 22 -11.22 49.86 -15.87
CA ARG A 22 -12.18 48.74 -15.75
C ARG A 22 -11.52 47.36 -15.85
N SER A 23 -10.24 47.31 -16.18
CA SER A 23 -9.39 46.11 -16.05
C SER A 23 -8.28 46.37 -15.04
N PRO A 24 -8.64 46.56 -13.75
CA PRO A 24 -7.94 45.84 -12.71
C PRO A 24 -6.40 45.69 -12.83
N ARG A 25 -6.06 44.41 -12.91
CA ARG A 25 -4.73 43.86 -13.04
C ARG A 25 -4.05 44.08 -14.41
N GLY A 26 -4.71 44.71 -15.38
CA GLY A 26 -4.13 45.01 -16.70
C GLY A 26 -3.28 46.28 -16.72
N VAL A 27 -3.66 47.30 -15.94
CA VAL A 27 -3.00 48.62 -15.94
C VAL A 27 -1.57 48.51 -15.40
N GLY A 28 -0.58 48.88 -16.23
CA GLY A 28 0.84 48.88 -15.86
C GLY A 28 1.53 47.52 -15.95
N SER A 29 0.84 46.50 -16.48
CA SER A 29 1.43 45.19 -16.75
C SER A 29 2.39 45.25 -17.94
N GLU A 30 3.54 44.59 -17.81
CA GLU A 30 4.51 44.39 -18.89
C GLU A 30 4.10 43.27 -19.86
N LEU A 31 3.02 42.52 -19.55
CA LEU A 31 2.50 41.47 -20.41
C LEU A 31 1.82 42.10 -21.64
N ASP A 32 2.33 41.72 -22.81
CA ASP A 32 1.82 42.14 -24.11
C ASP A 32 0.34 41.76 -24.30
N GLU A 33 -0.40 42.57 -25.05
CA GLU A 33 -1.85 42.39 -25.20
C GLU A 33 -2.19 41.05 -25.88
N ASP A 34 -1.39 40.62 -26.86
CA ASP A 34 -1.58 39.33 -27.54
C ASP A 34 -1.32 38.13 -26.60
N ALA A 35 -0.44 38.29 -25.60
CA ALA A 35 -0.14 37.24 -24.63
C ALA A 35 -1.24 37.10 -23.56
N ARG A 36 -2.11 38.11 -23.39
CA ARG A 36 -3.18 38.09 -22.38
C ARG A 36 -4.28 37.07 -22.69
N ASP A 37 -4.47 36.71 -23.96
CA ASP A 37 -5.48 35.74 -24.37
C ASP A 37 -4.94 34.30 -24.47
N THR A 38 -3.72 34.05 -23.97
CA THR A 38 -3.12 32.71 -23.93
C THR A 38 -3.54 31.92 -22.69
N ALA A 39 -3.45 30.59 -22.76
CA ALA A 39 -3.78 29.71 -21.64
C ALA A 39 -2.96 30.00 -20.37
N ASP A 40 -1.76 30.56 -20.52
CA ASP A 40 -0.88 30.91 -19.40
C ASP A 40 -1.44 32.05 -18.55
N ASN A 41 -2.22 32.96 -19.15
CA ASN A 41 -2.86 34.09 -18.46
C ASN A 41 -4.35 33.85 -18.13
N LEU A 42 -4.91 32.70 -18.54
CA LEU A 42 -6.31 32.35 -18.33
C LEU A 42 -6.46 31.30 -17.23
N MET A 43 -7.50 31.45 -16.42
CA MET A 43 -7.91 30.45 -15.42
C MET A 43 -9.41 30.16 -15.53
N LEU A 44 -9.83 28.93 -15.20
CA LEU A 44 -11.23 28.56 -15.18
C LEU A 44 -11.82 28.81 -13.80
N LEU A 45 -12.88 29.62 -13.73
CA LEU A 45 -13.60 29.94 -12.50
C LEU A 45 -15.10 29.72 -12.69
N CYS A 46 -15.83 29.48 -11.60
CA CYS A 46 -17.28 29.62 -11.65
C CYS A 46 -17.65 31.10 -11.78
N ASP A 47 -18.85 31.36 -12.30
CA ASP A 47 -19.43 32.69 -12.48
C ASP A 47 -19.30 33.58 -11.22
N HIS A 48 -19.63 33.01 -10.06
CA HIS A 48 -19.59 33.74 -8.79
C HIS A 48 -18.16 34.14 -8.38
N GLU A 49 -17.22 33.20 -8.46
CA GLU A 49 -15.82 33.41 -8.10
C GLU A 49 -15.11 34.33 -9.09
N HIS A 50 -15.49 34.28 -10.38
CA HIS A 50 -15.00 35.21 -11.40
C HIS A 50 -15.42 36.65 -11.08
N ASP A 51 -16.70 36.87 -10.75
CA ASP A 51 -17.20 38.18 -10.33
C ASP A 51 -16.48 38.72 -9.07
N GLU A 52 -16.22 37.86 -8.08
CA GLU A 52 -15.55 38.26 -6.83
C GLU A 52 -14.13 38.79 -7.07
N ILE A 53 -13.34 38.11 -7.92
CA ILE A 53 -11.96 38.52 -8.18
C ILE A 53 -11.87 39.81 -9.00
N ASP A 54 -12.91 40.16 -9.77
CA ASP A 54 -12.93 41.36 -10.62
C ASP A 54 -13.42 42.64 -9.92
N LYS A 55 -13.92 42.52 -8.69
CA LYS A 55 -14.45 43.67 -7.94
C LYS A 55 -13.40 44.78 -7.74
N PRO A 56 -13.79 46.06 -7.86
CA PRO A 56 -12.93 47.18 -7.50
C PRO A 56 -12.52 47.11 -6.02
N GLY A 57 -11.24 46.78 -5.77
CA GLY A 57 -10.69 46.58 -4.41
C GLY A 57 -10.21 45.15 -4.13
N ALA A 58 -10.54 44.18 -4.99
CA ALA A 58 -10.08 42.79 -4.87
C ALA A 58 -8.58 42.60 -5.21
N ARG A 59 -7.94 43.58 -5.87
CA ARG A 59 -6.52 43.50 -6.30
C ARG A 59 -5.55 43.18 -5.19
N ASP A 60 -5.80 43.69 -3.98
CA ASP A 60 -4.90 43.51 -2.84
C ASP A 60 -5.01 42.09 -2.25
N ALA A 61 -6.15 41.43 -2.48
CA ALA A 61 -6.42 40.05 -2.04
C ALA A 61 -6.21 39.01 -3.14
N PHE A 62 -6.24 39.42 -4.41
CA PHE A 62 -6.07 38.59 -5.60
C PHE A 62 -5.12 39.29 -6.58
N SER A 63 -3.84 39.33 -6.21
CA SER A 63 -2.77 39.84 -7.08
C SER A 63 -2.53 38.89 -8.27
N VAL A 64 -1.85 39.38 -9.31
CA VAL A 64 -1.42 38.54 -10.45
C VAL A 64 -0.59 37.35 -9.97
N GLU A 65 0.32 37.57 -9.02
CA GLU A 65 1.19 36.53 -8.45
C GLU A 65 0.39 35.45 -7.73
N GLN A 66 -0.59 35.84 -6.90
CA GLN A 66 -1.44 34.88 -6.17
C GLN A 66 -2.32 34.05 -7.10
N LEU A 67 -2.89 34.67 -8.14
CA LEU A 67 -3.71 33.95 -9.11
C LEU A 67 -2.89 33.00 -9.98
N LEU A 68 -1.64 33.37 -10.32
CA LEU A 68 -0.70 32.47 -11.00
C LEU A 68 -0.31 31.28 -10.10
N GLU A 69 -0.07 31.51 -8.82
CA GLU A 69 0.20 30.44 -7.85
C GLU A 69 -0.99 29.49 -7.74
N MET A 70 -2.21 30.00 -7.54
CA MET A 70 -3.44 29.19 -7.49
C MET A 70 -3.67 28.39 -8.78
N LYS A 71 -3.43 29.02 -9.94
CA LYS A 71 -3.51 28.34 -11.25
C LYS A 71 -2.49 27.22 -11.34
N GLN A 72 -1.23 27.50 -11.02
CA GLN A 72 -0.13 26.52 -11.09
C GLN A 72 -0.42 25.32 -10.17
N GLU A 73 -0.83 25.56 -8.93
CA GLU A 73 -1.22 24.50 -7.99
C GLU A 73 -2.38 23.64 -8.54
N HIS A 74 -3.39 24.29 -9.13
CA HIS A 74 -4.52 23.56 -9.71
C HIS A 74 -4.12 22.76 -10.95
N GLU A 75 -3.35 23.34 -11.85
CA GLU A 75 -2.91 22.69 -13.08
C GLU A 75 -1.94 21.55 -12.80
N ASP A 76 -1.04 21.69 -11.84
CA ASP A 76 -0.17 20.59 -11.39
C ASP A 76 -1.01 19.45 -10.82
N ARG A 77 -2.04 19.76 -10.02
CA ARG A 77 -2.99 18.77 -9.51
C ARG A 77 -3.78 18.08 -10.63
N VAL A 78 -4.25 18.83 -11.63
CA VAL A 78 -4.99 18.27 -12.78
C VAL A 78 -4.06 17.44 -13.66
N ARG A 79 -2.89 17.98 -14.02
CA ARG A 79 -1.86 17.31 -14.81
C ARG A 79 -1.46 16.00 -14.15
N LEU A 80 -1.18 16.02 -12.85
CA LEU A 80 -0.99 14.82 -12.06
C LEU A 80 -2.17 13.86 -12.26
N ALA A 81 -3.41 14.29 -12.03
CA ALA A 81 -4.59 13.44 -12.20
C ALA A 81 -4.88 12.96 -13.65
N THR A 82 -4.39 13.65 -14.69
CA THR A 82 -4.79 13.42 -16.09
C THR A 82 -3.68 12.99 -17.05
N GLU A 83 -2.40 13.09 -16.70
CA GLU A 83 -1.25 12.60 -17.51
C GLU A 83 -1.19 11.07 -17.65
N VAL A 84 -2.25 10.38 -17.23
CA VAL A 84 -2.30 8.95 -17.06
C VAL A 84 -2.43 8.25 -18.41
N GLY A 85 -1.31 7.74 -18.91
CA GLY A 85 -1.35 6.58 -19.79
C GLY A 85 -1.95 5.38 -19.03
N ARG A 86 -2.64 4.48 -19.76
CA ARG A 86 -3.20 3.24 -19.17
C ARG A 86 -2.15 2.39 -18.42
N ASP A 87 -0.86 2.65 -18.64
CA ASP A 87 0.29 2.00 -18.03
C ASP A 87 0.54 2.38 -16.56
N ARG A 88 0.02 3.52 -16.08
CA ARG A 88 0.22 3.98 -14.68
C ARG A 88 -0.97 3.78 -13.75
N ALA A 89 -2.07 3.21 -14.26
CA ALA A 89 -3.22 2.86 -13.42
C ALA A 89 -2.86 1.70 -12.46
N THR A 90 -3.48 1.69 -11.27
CA THR A 90 -3.42 0.57 -10.33
C THR A 90 -4.78 0.31 -9.72
N THR A 91 -5.11 -0.95 -9.48
CA THR A 91 -6.30 -1.35 -8.73
C THR A 91 -5.94 -1.49 -7.25
N PRO A 92 -6.41 -0.57 -6.38
CA PRO A 92 -6.13 -0.70 -4.96
C PRO A 92 -6.94 -1.85 -4.33
N ILE A 93 -6.31 -2.58 -3.42
CA ILE A 93 -6.94 -3.53 -2.49
C ILE A 93 -6.78 -2.98 -1.08
N ARG A 94 -7.87 -2.94 -0.33
CA ARG A 94 -7.86 -2.49 1.06
C ARG A 94 -8.39 -3.59 1.97
N MET A 95 -7.51 -4.24 2.72
CA MET A 95 -7.90 -5.19 3.75
C MET A 95 -7.88 -4.52 5.12
N VAL A 96 -9.04 -4.49 5.78
CA VAL A 96 -9.21 -3.85 7.08
C VAL A 96 -9.75 -4.85 8.09
N GLY A 97 -8.99 -5.08 9.16
CA GLY A 97 -9.40 -5.84 10.32
C GLY A 97 -9.35 -5.01 11.58
N ARG A 98 -9.76 -5.62 12.69
CA ARG A 98 -9.41 -5.13 14.02
C ARG A 98 -8.04 -5.70 14.38
N LEU A 99 -7.22 -4.89 15.03
CA LEU A 99 -6.01 -5.36 15.68
C LEU A 99 -6.08 -4.91 17.13
N ARG A 100 -6.32 -5.87 18.04
CA ARG A 100 -6.46 -5.60 19.49
C ARG A 100 -7.48 -4.50 19.77
N GLY A 101 -8.67 -4.61 19.16
CA GLY A 101 -9.78 -3.67 19.33
C GLY A 101 -9.65 -2.33 18.60
N ARG A 102 -8.55 -2.07 17.87
CA ARG A 102 -8.40 -0.86 17.05
C ARG A 102 -8.70 -1.16 15.58
N ALA A 103 -9.63 -0.40 15.02
CA ALA A 103 -9.87 -0.38 13.58
C ALA A 103 -8.92 0.63 12.93
N MET A 104 -8.52 0.34 11.69
CA MET A 104 -7.81 1.29 10.85
C MET A 104 -8.79 2.02 9.94
N GLU A 105 -8.62 3.34 9.84
CA GLU A 105 -9.23 4.15 8.80
C GLU A 105 -8.14 4.55 7.79
N LEU A 106 -8.34 4.19 6.52
CA LEU A 106 -7.61 4.72 5.38
C LEU A 106 -8.63 4.93 4.27
N ASP A 107 -9.01 6.17 4.03
CA ASP A 107 -9.98 6.50 3.00
C ASP A 107 -9.35 6.50 1.60
N ARG A 108 -10.18 6.77 0.58
CA ARG A 108 -9.75 6.79 -0.82
C ARG A 108 -8.71 7.86 -1.12
N GLU A 109 -8.84 9.01 -0.47
CA GLU A 109 -7.90 10.12 -0.65
C GLU A 109 -6.53 9.74 -0.10
N GLY A 110 -6.48 9.11 1.08
CA GLY A 110 -5.27 8.55 1.65
C GLY A 110 -4.63 7.48 0.76
N VAL A 111 -5.42 6.57 0.18
CA VAL A 111 -4.93 5.59 -0.80
C VAL A 111 -4.36 6.30 -2.04
N ALA A 112 -5.13 7.18 -2.66
CA ALA A 112 -4.71 7.88 -3.88
C ALA A 112 -3.41 8.66 -3.65
N ARG A 113 -3.33 9.40 -2.55
CA ARG A 113 -2.13 10.14 -2.16
C ARG A 113 -0.92 9.24 -1.93
N ALA A 114 -1.10 8.11 -1.23
CA ALA A 114 -0.01 7.15 -0.98
C ALA A 114 0.50 6.52 -2.29
N VAL A 115 -0.41 6.14 -3.18
CA VAL A 115 -0.09 5.54 -4.48
C VAL A 115 0.65 6.53 -5.39
N ILE A 116 0.16 7.77 -5.46
CA ILE A 116 0.79 8.84 -6.25
C ILE A 116 2.18 9.16 -5.70
N ALA A 117 2.29 9.40 -4.39
CA ALA A 117 3.56 9.78 -3.77
C ALA A 117 4.58 8.63 -3.76
N GLY A 118 4.14 7.38 -3.61
CA GLY A 118 5.01 6.21 -3.47
C GLY A 118 5.50 5.63 -4.80
N ALA A 119 4.66 5.63 -5.84
CA ALA A 119 4.96 4.96 -7.10
C ALA A 119 4.64 5.79 -8.35
N GLY A 120 4.16 7.02 -8.21
CA GLY A 120 3.72 7.85 -9.36
C GLY A 120 2.54 7.24 -10.12
N ARG A 121 1.76 6.40 -9.44
CA ARG A 121 0.62 5.66 -10.00
C ARG A 121 -0.70 6.35 -9.68
N PHE A 122 -1.76 5.94 -10.39
CA PHE A 122 -3.11 6.45 -10.18
C PHE A 122 -4.05 5.35 -9.77
N ALA A 123 -4.66 5.52 -8.59
CA ALA A 123 -5.64 4.60 -8.07
C ALA A 123 -6.91 4.62 -8.94
N ARG A 124 -7.14 3.55 -9.70
CA ARG A 124 -8.36 3.34 -10.47
C ARG A 124 -9.41 2.71 -9.57
N PHE A 125 -10.37 3.52 -9.15
CA PHE A 125 -11.55 3.03 -8.45
C PHE A 125 -12.61 2.62 -9.49
N ALA A 126 -13.03 1.36 -9.48
CA ALA A 126 -14.03 0.89 -10.44
C ALA A 126 -15.35 1.68 -10.26
N PRO A 127 -16.02 2.16 -11.34
CA PRO A 127 -17.23 2.98 -11.21
C PRO A 127 -18.42 2.24 -10.60
N ALA A 128 -18.51 0.93 -10.82
CA ALA A 128 -19.62 0.07 -10.38
C ALA A 128 -19.50 -0.32 -8.90
N THR A 129 -18.28 -0.52 -8.39
CA THR A 129 -18.05 -0.67 -6.96
C THR A 129 -17.81 0.71 -6.41
N ARG A 130 -18.80 1.23 -5.67
CA ARG A 130 -18.63 2.44 -4.84
C ARG A 130 -17.54 2.30 -3.77
N ASN A 131 -16.61 1.34 -3.85
CA ASN A 131 -15.37 1.23 -3.11
C ASN A 131 -14.32 0.48 -3.96
N THR A 132 -13.05 0.83 -3.73
CA THR A 132 -11.88 -0.07 -3.77
C THR A 132 -12.25 -1.52 -3.44
N LEU A 133 -11.53 -2.53 -3.94
CA LEU A 133 -11.74 -3.90 -3.46
C LEU A 133 -11.45 -3.92 -1.95
N GLU A 134 -12.50 -3.91 -1.15
CA GLU A 134 -12.43 -3.82 0.30
C GLU A 134 -12.70 -5.17 0.93
N ILE A 135 -11.71 -5.68 1.65
CA ILE A 135 -11.79 -6.89 2.44
C ILE A 135 -12.00 -6.46 3.89
N ASP A 136 -13.26 -6.31 4.29
CA ASP A 136 -13.62 -5.90 5.65
C ASP A 136 -13.78 -7.11 6.58
N LEU A 137 -12.83 -7.28 7.48
CA LEU A 137 -12.77 -8.31 8.51
C LEU A 137 -13.27 -7.81 9.87
N ARG A 138 -13.61 -6.51 10.02
CA ARG A 138 -13.95 -5.88 11.32
C ARG A 138 -15.21 -6.43 11.96
N ASN A 139 -16.10 -7.02 11.15
CA ASN A 139 -17.38 -7.59 11.58
C ASN A 139 -17.30 -9.11 11.81
N ILE A 140 -16.14 -9.73 11.64
CA ILE A 140 -15.94 -11.15 11.93
C ILE A 140 -15.68 -11.30 13.43
N LEU A 141 -16.50 -12.13 14.09
CA LEU A 141 -16.41 -12.37 15.53
C LEU A 141 -15.17 -13.20 15.88
N GLY A 142 -14.65 -12.98 17.09
CA GLY A 142 -13.55 -13.77 17.64
C GLY A 142 -12.15 -13.23 17.36
N GLU A 143 -11.97 -11.95 16.97
CA GLU A 143 -10.62 -11.39 16.79
C GLU A 143 -9.86 -11.16 18.10
N GLU A 144 -10.54 -10.68 19.15
CA GLU A 144 -9.92 -10.36 20.44
C GLU A 144 -9.32 -11.60 21.12
N VAL A 145 -10.03 -12.72 21.01
CA VAL A 145 -9.55 -14.06 21.37
C VAL A 145 -9.68 -14.94 20.12
N PRO A 146 -8.66 -14.93 19.24
CA PRO A 146 -8.68 -15.63 17.95
C PRO A 146 -9.10 -17.09 18.09
N THR A 147 -10.22 -17.41 17.47
CA THR A 147 -10.69 -18.78 17.30
C THR A 147 -10.34 -19.29 15.91
N GLU A 148 -10.36 -20.61 15.74
CA GLU A 148 -10.26 -21.23 14.42
C GLU A 148 -11.36 -20.71 13.46
N ASP A 149 -12.56 -20.49 13.99
CA ASP A 149 -13.69 -19.92 13.25
C ASP A 149 -13.41 -18.52 12.72
N TYR A 150 -12.74 -17.67 13.51
CA TYR A 150 -12.34 -16.33 13.08
C TYR A 150 -11.40 -16.40 11.86
N TYR A 151 -10.36 -17.24 11.91
CA TYR A 151 -9.43 -17.38 10.79
C TYR A 151 -10.11 -18.00 9.57
N ARG A 152 -10.96 -19.01 9.76
CA ARG A 152 -11.71 -19.65 8.67
C ARG A 152 -12.63 -18.65 7.96
N ALA A 153 -13.42 -17.89 8.72
CA ALA A 153 -14.32 -16.88 8.17
C ALA A 153 -13.55 -15.74 7.48
N SER A 154 -12.41 -15.33 8.06
CA SER A 154 -11.55 -14.29 7.48
C SER A 154 -10.94 -14.72 6.15
N ARG A 155 -10.43 -15.95 6.05
CA ARG A 155 -9.92 -16.50 4.79
C ARG A 155 -11.00 -16.60 3.72
N ALA A 156 -12.19 -17.10 4.08
CA ALA A 156 -13.32 -17.14 3.15
C ALA A 156 -13.74 -15.75 2.64
N MET A 157 -13.63 -14.70 3.47
CA MET A 157 -13.86 -13.32 3.04
C MET A 157 -12.78 -12.84 2.07
N ILE A 158 -11.49 -13.13 2.36
CA ILE A 158 -10.37 -12.81 1.48
C ILE A 158 -10.58 -13.46 0.10
N ASP A 159 -10.83 -14.77 0.07
CA ASP A 159 -11.03 -15.53 -1.17
C ASP A 159 -12.20 -14.97 -2.00
N LYS A 160 -13.33 -14.71 -1.34
CA LYS A 160 -14.53 -14.17 -1.99
C LYS A 160 -14.28 -12.83 -2.66
N GLN A 161 -13.56 -11.93 -1.99
CA GLN A 161 -13.30 -10.60 -2.53
C GLN A 161 -12.24 -10.66 -3.65
N LEU A 162 -11.20 -11.49 -3.49
CA LEU A 162 -10.15 -11.62 -4.50
C LEU A 162 -10.64 -12.31 -5.79
N ALA A 163 -11.64 -13.19 -5.73
CA ALA A 163 -12.11 -13.94 -6.89
C ALA A 163 -12.42 -13.06 -8.12
N GLY A 164 -13.15 -11.94 -7.92
CA GLY A 164 -13.49 -11.03 -9.01
C GLY A 164 -12.29 -10.24 -9.54
N LEU A 165 -11.35 -9.90 -8.65
CA LEU A 165 -10.12 -9.22 -9.03
C LEU A 165 -9.20 -10.14 -9.85
N MET A 166 -9.03 -11.39 -9.42
CA MET A 166 -8.22 -12.38 -10.13
C MET A 166 -8.80 -12.70 -11.51
N ALA A 167 -10.13 -12.70 -11.66
CA ALA A 167 -10.77 -12.78 -12.99
C ALA A 167 -10.40 -11.57 -13.87
N SER A 168 -10.47 -10.35 -13.32
CA SER A 168 -10.07 -9.12 -14.03
C SER A 168 -8.58 -9.09 -14.41
N VAL A 169 -7.71 -9.70 -13.59
CA VAL A 169 -6.29 -9.90 -13.90
C VAL A 169 -6.13 -10.88 -15.07
N ALA A 170 -6.82 -12.01 -15.05
CA ALA A 170 -6.77 -13.01 -16.12
C ALA A 170 -7.28 -12.46 -17.47
N GLU A 171 -8.25 -11.55 -17.45
CA GLU A 171 -8.78 -10.84 -18.64
C GLU A 171 -7.87 -9.69 -19.11
N GLY A 172 -6.82 -9.34 -18.36
CA GLY A 172 -5.89 -8.25 -18.68
C GLY A 172 -6.46 -6.85 -18.42
N GLU A 173 -7.61 -6.73 -17.74
CA GLU A 173 -8.21 -5.44 -17.39
C GLU A 173 -7.52 -4.78 -16.19
N THR A 174 -7.04 -5.61 -15.25
CA THR A 174 -6.21 -5.20 -14.12
C THR A 174 -4.76 -5.53 -14.42
N THR A 175 -3.96 -4.49 -14.69
CA THR A 175 -2.55 -4.60 -15.06
C THR A 175 -1.59 -4.28 -13.92
N HIS A 176 -2.11 -3.83 -12.77
CA HIS A 176 -1.33 -3.52 -11.59
C HIS A 176 -2.21 -3.49 -10.34
N ILE A 177 -1.67 -3.92 -9.19
CA ILE A 177 -2.35 -3.92 -7.89
C ILE A 177 -1.57 -3.10 -6.85
N SER A 178 -2.26 -2.33 -6.01
CA SER A 178 -1.68 -1.68 -4.85
C SER A 178 -2.35 -2.15 -3.55
N VAL A 179 -1.59 -2.77 -2.65
CA VAL A 179 -2.12 -3.44 -1.46
C VAL A 179 -1.93 -2.60 -0.21
N PHE A 180 -3.05 -2.34 0.48
CA PHE A 180 -3.12 -1.69 1.78
C PHE A 180 -3.80 -2.67 2.74
N ALA A 181 -3.06 -3.24 3.68
CA ALA A 181 -3.57 -4.32 4.50
C ALA A 181 -3.29 -4.11 5.99
N TRP A 182 -4.31 -4.28 6.82
CA TRP A 182 -4.23 -4.17 8.28
C TRP A 182 -5.03 -5.29 8.93
N ALA A 183 -4.35 -6.34 9.37
CA ALA A 183 -4.94 -7.49 10.05
C ALA A 183 -3.87 -8.21 10.88
N ARG A 184 -4.26 -9.33 11.50
CA ARG A 184 -3.33 -10.26 12.15
C ARG A 184 -2.34 -10.86 11.14
N ILE A 185 -1.09 -11.06 11.57
CA ILE A 185 0.02 -11.44 10.68
C ILE A 185 -0.30 -12.69 9.83
N PRO A 186 -0.89 -13.79 10.37
CA PRO A 186 -1.23 -14.94 9.55
C PRO A 186 -2.16 -14.61 8.37
N LEU A 187 -3.14 -13.73 8.57
CA LEU A 187 -4.07 -13.32 7.51
C LEU A 187 -3.41 -12.40 6.47
N LEU A 188 -2.40 -11.62 6.87
CA LEU A 188 -1.59 -10.83 5.93
C LEU A 188 -0.73 -11.73 5.05
N VAL A 189 -0.12 -12.77 5.63
CA VAL A 189 0.61 -13.80 4.87
C VAL A 189 -0.34 -14.52 3.91
N TYR A 190 -1.54 -14.88 4.36
CA TYR A 190 -2.55 -15.50 3.49
C TYR A 190 -3.00 -14.59 2.35
N LEU A 191 -3.26 -13.30 2.61
CA LEU A 191 -3.55 -12.33 1.57
C LEU A 191 -2.43 -12.30 0.52
N GLY A 192 -1.17 -12.27 0.98
CA GLY A 192 -0.01 -12.33 0.10
C GLY A 192 0.04 -13.60 -0.74
N SER A 193 -0.23 -14.76 -0.15
CA SER A 193 -0.20 -16.04 -0.86
C SER A 193 -1.30 -16.17 -1.91
N CYS A 194 -2.41 -15.43 -1.77
CA CYS A 194 -3.48 -15.37 -2.77
C CYS A 194 -3.18 -14.41 -3.93
N LEU A 195 -2.14 -13.57 -3.83
CA LEU A 195 -1.73 -12.64 -4.87
C LEU A 195 -0.59 -13.27 -5.67
N ASP A 196 -0.92 -13.75 -6.87
CA ASP A 196 0.05 -14.38 -7.76
C ASP A 196 1.06 -13.39 -8.37
N ASP A 197 2.04 -13.93 -9.11
CA ASP A 197 3.05 -13.16 -9.84
C ASP A 197 2.61 -12.77 -11.27
N ASN A 198 1.34 -13.02 -11.65
CA ASN A 198 0.84 -12.72 -13.00
C ASN A 198 0.60 -11.23 -13.22
N VAL A 199 0.51 -10.46 -12.14
CA VAL A 199 0.31 -9.01 -12.17
C VAL A 199 1.29 -8.33 -11.22
N PRO A 200 1.92 -7.21 -11.62
CA PRO A 200 2.74 -6.43 -10.70
C PRO A 200 1.92 -5.94 -9.50
N VAL A 201 2.49 -6.07 -8.30
CA VAL A 201 1.86 -5.67 -7.04
C VAL A 201 2.82 -4.81 -6.22
N ASP A 202 2.35 -3.64 -5.81
CA ASP A 202 3.00 -2.77 -4.83
C ASP A 202 2.33 -2.94 -3.45
N VAL A 203 3.09 -3.32 -2.44
CA VAL A 203 2.60 -3.43 -1.05
C VAL A 203 3.02 -2.21 -0.25
N TYR A 204 2.06 -1.56 0.41
CA TYR A 204 2.31 -0.37 1.21
C TYR A 204 2.44 -0.71 2.70
N GLN A 205 3.16 0.14 3.43
CA GLN A 205 3.38 0.03 4.86
C GLN A 205 2.71 1.21 5.58
N ARG A 206 2.05 0.95 6.71
CA ARG A 206 1.67 2.01 7.65
C ARG A 206 2.83 2.28 8.59
N HIS A 207 3.36 3.49 8.55
CA HIS A 207 4.44 3.93 9.42
C HIS A 207 3.88 4.37 10.76
N ARG A 208 4.39 3.80 11.86
CA ARG A 208 3.85 4.08 13.21
C ARG A 208 4.23 5.48 13.70
N SER A 209 5.39 5.98 13.28
CA SER A 209 5.92 7.29 13.63
C SER A 209 5.14 8.46 13.03
N THR A 210 4.60 8.30 11.82
CA THR A 210 3.89 9.36 11.08
C THR A 210 2.39 9.14 10.94
N ASP A 211 1.90 7.98 11.38
CA ASP A 211 0.54 7.50 11.16
C ASP A 211 0.07 7.59 9.69
N SER A 212 1.00 7.34 8.76
CA SER A 212 0.79 7.50 7.32
C SER A 212 1.13 6.23 6.55
N TRP A 213 0.53 6.10 5.38
CA TRP A 213 0.83 5.08 4.38
C TRP A 213 1.84 5.54 3.32
N SER A 214 2.27 6.81 3.40
CA SER A 214 3.33 7.35 2.57
C SER A 214 4.69 6.96 3.13
N TRP A 215 5.57 6.47 2.25
CA TRP A 215 6.96 6.21 2.59
C TRP A 215 7.64 7.48 3.14
N PRO A 216 8.42 7.39 4.22
CA PRO A 216 9.13 8.54 4.78
C PRO A 216 10.18 9.08 3.79
N GLN A 217 10.38 10.40 3.79
CA GLN A 217 11.41 11.05 2.95
C GLN A 217 12.84 10.61 3.31
N ARG A 218 13.08 10.28 4.58
CA ARG A 218 14.35 9.75 5.06
C ARG A 218 14.15 8.29 5.47
N ALA A 219 14.60 7.39 4.62
CA ALA A 219 14.57 5.96 4.89
C ALA A 219 15.95 5.42 5.25
N THR A 220 15.98 4.35 6.03
CA THR A 220 17.17 3.53 6.21
C THR A 220 17.12 2.36 5.25
N LEU A 221 18.28 2.02 4.69
CA LEU A 221 18.46 0.90 3.77
C LEU A 221 18.96 -0.31 4.56
N GLU A 222 18.08 -0.87 5.37
CA GLU A 222 18.39 -2.06 6.16
C GLU A 222 18.73 -3.25 5.26
N LYS A 223 19.52 -4.17 5.80
CA LYS A 223 19.83 -5.45 5.17
C LYS A 223 19.27 -6.57 6.03
N PHE A 224 19.00 -7.70 5.40
CA PHE A 224 18.48 -8.88 6.07
C PHE A 224 19.47 -10.02 5.96
N ARG A 225 19.66 -10.72 7.07
CA ARG A 225 20.49 -11.91 7.16
C ARG A 225 19.60 -13.13 7.26
N VAL A 226 19.89 -14.13 6.44
CA VAL A 226 19.30 -15.46 6.52
C VAL A 226 20.25 -16.34 7.35
N ASN A 227 19.74 -16.90 8.44
CA ASN A 227 20.42 -17.92 9.23
C ASN A 227 19.73 -19.26 8.96
N VAL A 228 20.52 -20.27 8.64
CA VAL A 228 20.04 -21.64 8.42
C VAL A 228 20.76 -22.57 9.40
N PRO A 229 20.13 -23.66 9.84
CA PRO A 229 20.74 -24.56 10.79
C PRO A 229 21.90 -25.32 10.12
N VAL A 230 22.92 -25.68 10.91
CA VAL A 230 23.95 -26.62 10.44
C VAL A 230 23.26 -27.94 10.06
N GLN A 231 23.67 -28.53 8.93
CA GLN A 231 23.08 -29.74 8.40
C GLN A 231 22.98 -30.84 9.47
N GLY A 232 21.74 -31.24 9.79
CA GLY A 232 21.40 -32.24 10.81
C GLY A 232 20.65 -33.43 10.23
N ALA A 233 19.97 -34.21 11.08
CA ALA A 233 19.11 -35.31 10.65
C ALA A 233 18.03 -34.83 9.67
N ALA A 234 17.59 -35.71 8.77
CA ALA A 234 16.58 -35.42 7.77
C ALA A 234 15.21 -35.11 8.40
N ALA A 235 14.96 -33.84 8.71
CA ALA A 235 13.70 -33.35 9.24
C ALA A 235 12.68 -33.09 8.11
N LEU A 236 11.41 -33.40 8.40
CA LEU A 236 10.28 -33.08 7.52
C LEU A 236 9.63 -31.74 7.88
N GLU A 237 9.92 -31.22 9.06
CA GLU A 237 9.38 -29.95 9.55
C GLU A 237 10.53 -29.09 10.08
N ALA A 238 10.36 -27.78 10.00
CA ALA A 238 11.33 -26.81 10.50
C ALA A 238 10.62 -25.59 11.09
N VAL A 239 11.29 -24.86 11.98
CA VAL A 239 10.82 -23.58 12.50
C VAL A 239 11.41 -22.47 11.68
N LEU A 240 10.59 -21.52 11.26
CA LEU A 240 11.04 -20.28 10.61
C LEU A 240 10.66 -19.10 11.49
N LEU A 241 11.68 -18.36 11.94
CA LEU A 241 11.50 -17.12 12.68
C LEU A 241 11.73 -15.91 11.77
N LEU A 242 10.78 -14.98 11.76
CA LEU A 242 10.91 -13.72 11.05
C LEU A 242 11.04 -12.58 12.07
N ASN A 243 12.27 -12.15 12.33
CA ASN A 243 12.64 -11.15 13.34
C ASN A 243 12.95 -9.79 12.66
N VAL A 244 11.92 -9.09 12.20
CA VAL A 244 12.07 -7.84 11.41
C VAL A 244 11.57 -6.60 12.15
N SER A 245 10.39 -6.66 12.77
CA SER A 245 9.86 -5.58 13.61
C SER A 245 10.11 -5.76 15.10
N GLY A 246 10.66 -6.90 15.48
CA GLY A 246 10.96 -7.29 16.84
C GLY A 246 11.73 -8.61 16.87
N THR A 247 12.10 -9.05 18.06
CA THR A 247 12.84 -10.30 18.28
C THR A 247 11.94 -11.28 19.01
N ILE A 248 11.78 -12.47 18.43
CA ILE A 248 11.14 -13.63 19.04
C ILE A 248 12.21 -14.35 19.86
N ASN A 249 12.04 -14.35 21.17
CA ASN A 249 12.97 -15.00 22.08
C ASN A 249 12.76 -16.53 22.09
N PRO A 250 13.79 -17.32 22.42
CA PRO A 250 13.67 -18.79 22.44
C PRO A 250 12.56 -19.33 23.36
N ASP A 251 12.21 -18.62 24.43
CA ASP A 251 11.14 -18.96 25.38
C ASP A 251 9.73 -18.65 24.86
N GLU A 252 9.60 -17.81 23.83
CA GLU A 252 8.31 -17.56 23.14
C GLU A 252 7.97 -18.64 22.11
N VAL A 253 8.94 -19.49 21.74
CA VAL A 253 8.75 -20.59 20.79
C VAL A 253 8.04 -21.76 21.51
N PRO A 254 6.91 -22.29 20.97
CA PRO A 254 6.23 -23.44 21.56
C PRO A 254 7.17 -24.62 21.80
N HIS A 255 7.04 -25.25 22.96
CA HIS A 255 7.98 -26.27 23.44
C HIS A 255 8.13 -27.44 22.46
N GLU A 256 7.04 -27.86 21.82
CA GLU A 256 7.00 -28.91 20.82
C GLU A 256 7.85 -28.61 19.56
N LEU A 257 8.19 -27.35 19.32
CA LEU A 257 8.96 -26.92 18.16
C LEU A 257 10.46 -26.77 18.45
N LEU A 258 10.88 -26.80 19.71
CA LEU A 258 12.26 -26.51 20.13
C LEU A 258 13.29 -27.51 19.58
N SER A 259 12.88 -28.73 19.25
CA SER A 259 13.74 -29.77 18.67
C SER A 259 13.86 -29.70 17.15
N LEU A 260 13.06 -28.88 16.47
CA LEU A 260 13.06 -28.78 15.02
C LEU A 260 14.23 -27.91 14.52
N PRO A 261 14.75 -28.14 13.30
CA PRO A 261 15.72 -27.26 12.69
C PRO A 261 15.17 -25.82 12.60
N ARG A 262 15.97 -24.84 13.03
CA ARG A 262 15.58 -23.43 13.08
C ARG A 262 16.21 -22.64 11.94
N PHE A 263 15.35 -22.03 11.15
CA PHE A 263 15.68 -21.01 10.17
C PHE A 263 15.27 -19.64 10.72
N GLU A 264 15.99 -18.60 10.32
CA GLU A 264 15.71 -17.25 10.78
C GLU A 264 16.03 -16.23 9.69
N ILE A 265 15.14 -15.26 9.52
CA ILE A 265 15.42 -14.01 8.81
C ILE A 265 15.42 -12.90 9.85
N THR A 266 16.52 -12.15 9.94
CA THR A 266 16.69 -11.05 10.90
C THR A 266 17.34 -9.84 10.25
N VAL A 267 17.28 -8.68 10.91
CA VAL A 267 17.98 -7.47 10.47
C VAL A 267 19.49 -7.64 10.68
N ASP A 268 20.26 -7.30 9.65
CA ASP A 268 21.72 -7.47 9.64
C ASP A 268 22.41 -6.30 10.37
N GLY A 269 23.05 -6.59 11.51
CA GLY A 269 23.87 -5.62 12.24
C GLY A 269 23.10 -4.52 12.98
N ALA A 270 21.76 -4.63 13.06
CA ALA A 270 20.91 -3.70 13.80
C ALA A 270 19.79 -4.43 14.56
N THR A 271 19.19 -3.74 15.53
CA THR A 271 18.06 -4.26 16.29
C THR A 271 16.76 -4.12 15.48
N PRO A 272 15.97 -5.20 15.31
CA PRO A 272 14.65 -5.14 14.69
C PRO A 272 13.72 -4.12 15.35
N GLY A 273 12.93 -3.40 14.54
CA GLY A 273 12.04 -2.35 15.04
C GLY A 273 10.80 -2.10 14.16
N PRO A 274 9.73 -1.48 14.70
CA PRO A 274 8.46 -1.38 13.99
C PRO A 274 8.51 -0.66 12.63
N ASP A 275 9.44 0.28 12.47
CA ASP A 275 9.67 1.06 11.26
C ASP A 275 10.92 0.59 10.48
N THR A 276 11.44 -0.62 10.73
CA THR A 276 12.59 -1.21 10.00
C THR A 276 12.39 -1.19 8.49
N ILE A 277 11.16 -1.42 8.01
CA ILE A 277 10.80 -1.26 6.60
C ILE A 277 10.32 0.17 6.40
N SER A 278 11.28 1.04 6.06
CA SER A 278 11.07 2.47 5.85
C SER A 278 11.08 2.91 4.38
N SER A 279 11.30 1.99 3.43
CA SER A 279 11.16 2.27 2.00
C SER A 279 10.81 1.03 1.18
N VAL A 280 10.44 1.25 -0.08
CA VAL A 280 10.22 0.19 -1.08
C VAL A 280 11.48 -0.65 -1.26
N GLU A 281 12.66 -0.04 -1.32
CA GLU A 281 13.93 -0.74 -1.49
C GLU A 281 14.23 -1.65 -0.30
N THR A 282 13.92 -1.22 0.93
CA THR A 282 14.10 -2.06 2.12
C THR A 282 13.09 -3.22 2.12
N LEU A 283 11.85 -3.00 1.66
CA LEU A 283 10.89 -4.09 1.47
C LEU A 283 11.36 -5.10 0.41
N GLN A 284 11.91 -4.64 -0.71
CA GLN A 284 12.50 -5.49 -1.76
C GLN A 284 13.67 -6.32 -1.23
N ARG A 285 14.52 -5.76 -0.35
CA ARG A 285 15.60 -6.53 0.29
C ARG A 285 15.08 -7.60 1.23
N PHE A 286 13.97 -7.35 1.93
CA PHE A 286 13.31 -8.40 2.71
C PHE A 286 12.76 -9.51 1.81
N GLN A 287 12.12 -9.14 0.70
CA GLN A 287 11.64 -10.09 -0.31
C GLN A 287 12.79 -10.95 -0.86
N GLU A 288 13.94 -10.34 -1.15
CA GLU A 288 15.14 -11.05 -1.59
C GLU A 288 15.68 -12.02 -0.52
N ALA A 289 15.70 -11.62 0.75
CA ALA A 289 16.08 -12.52 1.83
C ALA A 289 15.13 -13.73 1.96
N CYS A 290 13.84 -13.56 1.68
CA CYS A 290 12.88 -14.66 1.64
C CYS A 290 13.18 -15.62 0.47
N ARG A 291 13.51 -15.10 -0.73
CA ARG A 291 13.96 -15.93 -1.86
C ARG A 291 15.27 -16.64 -1.55
N GLN A 292 16.21 -15.95 -0.90
CA GLN A 292 17.49 -16.52 -0.49
C GLN A 292 17.29 -17.67 0.52
N LEU A 293 16.36 -17.53 1.47
CA LEU A 293 16.00 -18.61 2.40
C LEU A 293 15.58 -19.88 1.64
N LEU A 294 14.69 -19.74 0.65
CA LEU A 294 14.22 -20.87 -0.17
C LEU A 294 15.34 -21.49 -1.00
N ALA A 295 16.19 -20.67 -1.62
CA ALA A 295 17.36 -21.17 -2.36
C ALA A 295 18.35 -21.91 -1.45
N ARG A 296 18.55 -21.43 -0.22
CA ARG A 296 19.44 -22.08 0.77
C ARG A 296 18.85 -23.36 1.34
N LEU A 297 17.52 -23.43 1.52
CA LEU A 297 16.83 -24.69 1.87
C LEU A 297 17.19 -25.79 0.87
N GLU A 298 17.20 -25.45 -0.42
CA GLU A 298 17.55 -26.37 -1.49
C GLU A 298 19.02 -26.74 -1.52
N HIS A 299 19.89 -25.74 -1.45
CA HIS A 299 21.34 -25.91 -1.62
C HIS A 299 21.98 -26.62 -0.42
N GLU A 300 21.53 -26.32 0.80
CA GLU A 300 22.16 -26.78 2.05
C GLU A 300 21.56 -28.09 2.58
N GLY A 301 20.85 -28.83 1.73
CA GLY A 301 20.42 -30.20 2.02
C GLY A 301 19.13 -30.33 2.84
N HIS A 302 18.31 -29.28 2.90
CA HIS A 302 17.04 -29.25 3.63
C HIS A 302 15.80 -29.49 2.74
N LYS A 303 15.98 -30.01 1.52
CA LYS A 303 14.89 -30.32 0.56
C LYS A 303 13.78 -31.25 1.06
N ARG A 304 14.01 -31.96 2.17
CA ARG A 304 13.00 -32.84 2.79
C ARG A 304 12.00 -32.10 3.68
N VAL A 305 12.27 -30.85 4.02
CA VAL A 305 11.31 -30.03 4.77
C VAL A 305 10.06 -29.84 3.93
N ARG A 306 8.92 -30.25 4.49
CA ARG A 306 7.57 -30.16 3.92
C ARG A 306 6.77 -29.05 4.58
N TRP A 307 7.07 -28.75 5.84
CA TRP A 307 6.35 -27.75 6.62
C TRP A 307 7.29 -26.79 7.36
N PHE A 308 7.00 -25.51 7.26
CA PHE A 308 7.55 -24.47 8.13
C PHE A 308 6.55 -24.06 9.20
N HIS A 309 6.93 -24.17 10.46
CA HIS A 309 6.25 -23.50 11.56
C HIS A 309 6.74 -22.04 11.60
N VAL A 310 5.91 -21.13 11.10
CA VAL A 310 6.27 -19.72 10.95
C VAL A 310 5.81 -18.94 12.17
N LEU A 311 6.78 -18.38 12.90
CA LEU A 311 6.54 -17.40 13.95
C LEU A 311 7.13 -16.08 13.47
N ALA A 312 6.29 -15.04 13.42
CA ALA A 312 6.65 -13.80 12.77
C ALA A 312 6.45 -12.59 13.70
N ALA A 313 7.50 -11.77 13.77
CA ALA A 313 7.48 -10.42 14.29
C ALA A 313 7.93 -9.50 13.15
N VAL A 314 7.01 -9.18 12.25
CA VAL A 314 7.27 -8.42 11.02
C VAL A 314 6.33 -7.22 10.86
N PRO A 315 6.77 -6.16 10.15
CA PRO A 315 5.87 -5.12 9.65
C PRO A 315 4.78 -5.70 8.74
N ILE A 316 3.64 -5.01 8.63
CA ILE A 316 2.48 -5.49 7.86
C ILE A 316 2.80 -5.71 6.38
N ALA A 317 3.61 -4.84 5.77
CA ALA A 317 4.04 -5.00 4.38
C ALA A 317 4.91 -6.24 4.18
N ALA A 318 5.82 -6.53 5.11
CA ALA A 318 6.64 -7.75 5.06
C ALA A 318 5.81 -9.03 5.22
N ALA A 319 4.76 -9.02 6.03
CA ALA A 319 3.88 -10.18 6.15
C ALA A 319 3.22 -10.52 4.80
N VAL A 320 2.71 -9.51 4.09
CA VAL A 320 2.11 -9.71 2.75
C VAL A 320 3.17 -10.16 1.74
N GLU A 321 4.32 -9.50 1.68
CA GLU A 321 5.41 -9.89 0.76
C GLU A 321 5.95 -11.30 1.05
N PHE A 322 6.04 -11.68 2.33
CA PHE A 322 6.42 -13.05 2.70
C PHE A 322 5.44 -14.07 2.12
N GLY A 323 4.14 -13.82 2.20
CA GLY A 323 3.12 -14.67 1.58
C GLY A 323 3.27 -14.79 0.08
N ARG A 324 3.59 -13.69 -0.61
CA ARG A 324 3.75 -13.65 -2.07
C ARG A 324 4.96 -14.44 -2.58
N VAL A 325 6.05 -14.49 -1.79
CA VAL A 325 7.27 -15.20 -2.20
C VAL A 325 7.09 -16.73 -2.21
N PHE A 326 6.12 -17.26 -1.47
CA PHE A 326 5.92 -18.71 -1.36
C PHE A 326 4.97 -19.24 -2.44
N VAL A 327 5.51 -20.04 -3.35
CA VAL A 327 4.74 -20.79 -4.36
C VAL A 327 4.28 -22.12 -3.76
N HIS A 328 2.98 -22.31 -3.63
CA HIS A 328 2.35 -23.44 -2.94
C HIS A 328 2.75 -24.81 -3.51
N GLU A 329 3.01 -24.90 -4.81
CA GLU A 329 3.32 -26.13 -5.52
C GLU A 329 4.82 -26.51 -5.43
N ALA A 330 5.69 -25.55 -5.14
CA ALA A 330 7.14 -25.71 -5.22
C ALA A 330 7.84 -25.66 -3.86
N HIS A 331 7.27 -24.92 -2.90
CA HIS A 331 7.90 -24.66 -1.61
C HIS A 331 7.21 -25.42 -0.46
N PRO A 332 7.85 -25.55 0.72
CA PRO A 332 7.22 -26.14 1.89
C PRO A 332 5.93 -25.40 2.27
N GLY A 333 4.93 -26.15 2.75
CA GLY A 333 3.73 -25.58 3.34
C GLY A 333 4.04 -24.77 4.60
N LEU A 334 3.14 -23.85 4.96
CA LEU A 334 3.31 -22.94 6.07
C LEU A 334 2.27 -23.23 7.16
N LYS A 335 2.74 -23.54 8.36
CA LYS A 335 1.96 -23.56 9.60
C LYS A 335 2.13 -22.20 10.26
N LEU A 336 1.14 -21.32 10.14
CA LEU A 336 1.25 -19.94 10.58
C LEU A 336 0.83 -19.80 12.04
N TYR A 337 1.71 -19.25 12.87
CA TYR A 337 1.42 -18.97 14.27
C TYR A 337 1.09 -17.50 14.46
N ASP A 338 0.07 -17.22 15.28
CA ASP A 338 -0.25 -15.87 15.72
C ASP A 338 0.26 -15.63 17.14
N ARG A 339 0.69 -14.39 17.41
CA ARG A 339 1.12 -13.96 18.74
C ARG A 339 -0.09 -13.48 19.54
N MET A 340 -0.33 -14.13 20.67
CA MET A 340 -1.43 -13.82 21.57
C MET A 340 -1.04 -12.70 22.53
N ASP A 341 -2.02 -12.15 23.26
CA ASP A 341 -1.78 -11.05 24.21
C ASP A 341 -0.99 -11.49 25.44
N ASP A 342 -0.97 -12.79 25.75
CA ASP A 342 -0.11 -13.41 26.78
C ASP A 342 1.35 -13.60 26.31
N GLY A 343 1.68 -13.19 25.08
CA GLY A 343 3.01 -13.32 24.49
C GLY A 343 3.29 -14.66 23.83
N THR A 344 2.42 -15.66 24.00
CA THR A 344 2.59 -16.99 23.40
C THR A 344 2.23 -17.01 21.92
N TYR A 345 2.87 -17.91 21.18
CA TYR A 345 2.50 -18.20 19.79
C TYR A 345 1.55 -19.40 19.73
N ARG A 346 0.44 -19.26 19.01
CA ARG A 346 -0.53 -20.35 18.79
C ARG A 346 -0.76 -20.56 17.29
N LEU A 347 -0.88 -21.82 16.87
CA LEU A 347 -1.18 -22.14 15.48
C LEU A 347 -2.53 -21.51 15.08
N ALA A 348 -2.51 -20.69 14.04
CA ALA A 348 -3.70 -20.06 13.48
C ALA A 348 -4.34 -20.96 12.42
N PHE A 349 -3.57 -21.29 11.38
CA PHE A 349 -3.97 -22.17 10.28
C PHE A 349 -2.77 -22.55 9.41
N GLU A 350 -3.02 -23.42 8.45
CA GLU A 350 -2.03 -23.93 7.50
C GLU A 350 -2.31 -23.42 6.08
N ILE A 351 -1.25 -23.21 5.31
CA ILE A 351 -1.26 -22.84 3.88
C ILE A 351 -0.38 -23.83 3.12
N GLY A 352 -0.86 -24.32 1.96
CA GLY A 352 -0.14 -25.27 1.12
C GLY A 352 -0.56 -26.74 1.35
N HIS A 353 -0.13 -27.60 0.43
CA HIS A 353 -0.49 -29.02 0.45
C HIS A 353 0.74 -29.85 0.09
N LEU A 354 1.32 -30.54 1.07
CA LEU A 354 2.41 -31.48 0.83
C LEU A 354 2.46 -32.63 1.83
#